data_AF-A7HEA5-F1
#
_entry.id   AF-A7HEA5-F1
#
_cell.length_a   1.000
_cell.length_b   1.000
_cell.length_c   1.000
_cell.angle_alpha   90.00
_cell.angle_beta   90.00
_cell.angle_gamma   90.00
#
_symmetry.space_group_name_H-M   'P 1'
#
loop_
_entity.id
_entity.type
_entity.pdbx_description
1 polymer ?
#
loop_
_entity_poly.entity_id
_entity_poly.type
_entity_poly.pdbx_seq_one_letter_code
_entity_poly.pdbx_strand_id
1 'polypeptide(L)'
;MDPFSAIRATTVHPALVHVTLGVLPVVVLAYGLAAVRRSDRWSFAGDVALGVGAVFAVATAGAGLVANALLPWPEGLGTWRWLHLGMGAAGTVLLLALAAVRLRALRRGAIAGRGTAACALLLAVLLAGTGWIGGEVLVFHSGMAVTAAAHGALAPTLSRRSTPPEDLDDAMERLRGAWADASAAYGRMLVERPTAGGYARVAGAAGEIARVARWLEAEGPRRVAEHAGEHAGPEVAATVEQLAGLLGEGAVQLEAAATAGRWSAVTRSLGAVTSACAGCHEAARWSGVHAH
;
A
#
# COMPACT_ATOMS: atom_id res chain seq x y z
N MET A 1 -13.56 -19.16 7.96
CA MET A 1 -12.15 -18.84 8.27
C MET A 1 -12.17 -17.90 9.46
N ASP A 2 -11.35 -18.14 10.48
CA ASP A 2 -11.20 -17.20 11.59
C ASP A 2 -10.68 -15.85 11.04
N PRO A 3 -11.32 -14.70 11.32
CA PRO A 3 -10.90 -13.38 10.83
C PRO A 3 -9.41 -13.08 11.05
N PHE A 4 -8.79 -13.66 12.09
CA PHE A 4 -7.35 -13.54 12.33
C PHE A 4 -6.48 -14.15 11.21
N SER A 5 -6.92 -15.24 10.58
CA SER A 5 -6.19 -15.90 9.49
C SER A 5 -6.24 -15.10 8.19
N ALA A 6 -7.36 -14.42 7.93
CA ALA A 6 -7.55 -13.55 6.76
C ALA A 6 -6.68 -12.29 6.84
N ILE A 7 -6.60 -11.66 8.02
CA ILE A 7 -5.78 -10.46 8.29
C ILE A 7 -4.28 -10.76 8.12
N ARG A 8 -3.83 -11.99 8.42
CA ARG A 8 -2.43 -12.40 8.18
C ARG A 8 -2.12 -12.58 6.69
N ALA A 9 -3.06 -13.08 5.89
CA ALA A 9 -2.80 -13.30 4.46
C ALA A 9 -2.64 -11.99 3.68
N THR A 10 -3.46 -10.98 3.99
CA THR A 10 -3.41 -9.66 3.32
C THR A 10 -2.17 -8.86 3.71
N THR A 11 -1.60 -9.07 4.90
CA THR A 11 -0.35 -8.44 5.36
C THR A 11 0.90 -9.19 4.89
N VAL A 12 0.83 -10.51 4.70
CA VAL A 12 1.94 -11.32 4.18
C VAL A 12 2.20 -11.03 2.70
N HIS A 13 1.16 -10.77 1.89
CA HIS A 13 1.33 -10.53 0.46
C HIS A 13 2.31 -9.39 0.15
N PRO A 14 2.19 -8.16 0.72
CA PRO A 14 3.17 -7.10 0.51
C PRO A 14 4.59 -7.52 0.88
N ALA A 15 4.80 -8.19 2.02
CA ALA A 15 6.13 -8.62 2.43
C ALA A 15 6.75 -9.58 1.41
N LEU A 16 5.98 -10.54 0.90
CA LEU A 16 6.42 -11.47 -0.14
C LEU A 16 6.73 -10.74 -1.46
N VAL A 17 5.90 -9.77 -1.86
CA VAL A 17 6.15 -8.92 -3.05
C VAL A 17 7.50 -8.21 -2.94
N HIS A 18 7.82 -7.59 -1.79
CA HIS A 18 9.08 -6.88 -1.61
C HIS A 18 10.30 -7.81 -1.74
N VAL A 19 10.20 -9.04 -1.22
CA VAL A 19 11.27 -10.04 -1.40
C VAL A 19 11.40 -10.44 -2.87
N THR A 20 10.28 -10.71 -3.56
CA THR A 20 10.30 -11.03 -4.99
C THR A 20 10.93 -9.91 -5.81
N LEU A 21 10.53 -8.65 -5.58
CA LEU A 21 11.07 -7.49 -6.29
C LEU A 21 12.53 -7.20 -5.93
N GLY A 22 12.91 -7.34 -4.66
CA GLY A 22 14.28 -7.10 -4.17
C GLY A 22 15.31 -8.08 -4.75
N VAL A 23 14.88 -9.28 -5.14
CA VAL A 23 15.74 -10.27 -5.81
C VAL A 23 16.02 -9.92 -7.29
N LEU A 24 15.12 -9.21 -7.98
CA LEU A 24 15.25 -8.98 -9.42
C LEU A 24 16.52 -8.23 -9.83
N PRO A 25 16.95 -7.15 -9.13
CA PRO A 25 18.23 -6.50 -9.42
C PRO A 25 19.41 -7.47 -9.34
N VAL A 26 19.41 -8.38 -8.37
CA VAL A 26 20.47 -9.39 -8.21
C VAL A 26 20.48 -10.34 -9.40
N VAL A 27 19.32 -10.83 -9.84
CA VAL A 27 19.19 -11.73 -11.00
C VAL A 27 19.68 -11.03 -12.28
N VAL A 28 19.24 -9.80 -12.53
CA VAL A 28 19.62 -9.03 -13.73
C VAL A 28 21.12 -8.75 -13.75
N LEU A 29 21.69 -8.24 -12.65
CA LEU A 29 23.12 -7.93 -12.57
C LEU A 29 23.97 -9.19 -12.69
N ALA A 30 23.60 -10.26 -11.98
CA ALA A 30 24.35 -11.52 -12.02
C ALA A 30 24.34 -12.14 -13.42
N TYR A 31 23.20 -12.23 -14.09
CA TYR A 31 23.15 -12.75 -15.47
C TYR A 31 23.77 -11.81 -16.51
N GLY A 32 23.66 -10.49 -16.32
CA GLY A 32 24.36 -9.52 -17.17
C GLY A 32 25.87 -9.70 -17.08
N LEU A 33 26.41 -9.77 -15.86
CA LEU A 33 27.84 -10.02 -15.62
C LEU A 33 28.28 -11.40 -16.12
N ALA A 34 27.47 -12.45 -15.93
CA ALA A 34 27.74 -13.77 -16.47
C ALA A 34 27.81 -13.77 -18.00
N ALA A 35 26.89 -13.06 -18.67
CA ALA A 35 26.85 -12.97 -20.13
C ALA A 35 28.03 -12.19 -20.72
N VAL A 36 28.47 -11.11 -20.05
CA VAL A 36 29.60 -10.26 -20.49
C VAL A 36 30.93 -10.92 -20.17
N ARG A 37 31.11 -11.44 -18.94
CA ARG A 37 32.38 -11.97 -18.45
C ARG A 37 32.54 -13.47 -18.65
N ARG A 38 31.52 -14.16 -19.19
CA ARG A 38 31.49 -15.63 -19.35
C ARG A 38 31.84 -16.37 -18.06
N SER A 39 31.24 -15.96 -16.95
CA SER A 39 31.63 -16.41 -15.61
C SER A 39 30.62 -17.37 -14.99
N ASP A 40 31.07 -18.56 -14.63
CA ASP A 40 30.28 -19.57 -13.90
C ASP A 40 29.79 -19.08 -12.54
N ARG A 41 30.63 -18.34 -11.82
CA ARG A 41 30.30 -17.83 -10.48
C ARG A 41 29.12 -16.86 -10.53
N TRP A 42 29.13 -15.93 -11.48
CA TRP A 42 28.02 -15.00 -11.68
C TRP A 42 26.77 -15.70 -12.21
N SER A 43 26.94 -16.71 -13.09
CA SER A 43 25.82 -17.54 -13.54
C SER A 43 25.15 -18.27 -12.36
N PHE A 44 25.94 -18.87 -11.48
CA PHE A 44 25.46 -19.57 -10.30
C PHE A 44 24.74 -18.61 -9.33
N ALA A 45 25.31 -17.44 -9.04
CA ALA A 45 24.65 -16.43 -8.22
C ALA A 45 23.28 -16.01 -8.80
N GLY A 46 23.21 -15.83 -10.13
CA GLY A 46 21.96 -15.56 -10.83
C GLY A 46 20.95 -16.72 -10.73
N ASP A 47 21.41 -17.97 -10.87
CA ASP A 47 20.55 -19.16 -10.75
C ASP A 47 19.98 -19.33 -9.34
N VAL A 48 20.79 -19.09 -8.30
CA VAL A 48 20.34 -19.12 -6.89
C VAL A 48 19.31 -18.01 -6.64
N ALA A 49 19.62 -16.77 -7.03
CA ALA A 49 18.70 -15.64 -6.86
C ALA A 49 17.38 -15.87 -7.62
N LEU A 50 17.44 -16.39 -8.85
CA LEU A 50 16.26 -16.74 -9.65
C LEU A 50 15.43 -17.84 -8.97
N GLY A 51 16.06 -18.87 -8.43
CA GLY A 51 15.37 -19.94 -7.69
C GLY A 51 14.64 -19.41 -6.46
N VAL A 52 15.31 -18.59 -5.65
CA VAL A 52 14.69 -17.92 -4.49
C VAL A 52 13.52 -17.04 -4.95
N GLY A 53 13.74 -16.20 -5.96
CA GLY A 53 12.71 -15.32 -6.52
C GLY A 53 11.48 -16.09 -7.01
N ALA A 54 11.68 -17.23 -7.69
CA ALA A 54 10.59 -18.06 -8.19
C ALA A 54 9.77 -18.70 -7.05
N VAL A 55 10.42 -19.18 -5.98
CA VAL A 55 9.72 -19.71 -4.79
C VAL A 55 8.87 -18.62 -4.13
N PHE A 56 9.46 -17.44 -3.92
CA PHE A 56 8.71 -16.31 -3.34
C PHE A 56 7.60 -15.83 -4.27
N ALA A 57 7.79 -15.83 -5.59
CA ALA A 57 6.76 -15.45 -6.55
C ALA A 57 5.53 -16.36 -6.47
N VAL A 58 5.70 -17.68 -6.28
CA VAL A 58 4.59 -18.61 -6.06
C VAL A 58 3.83 -18.27 -4.79
N ALA A 59 4.55 -18.02 -3.69
CA ALA A 59 3.93 -17.63 -2.42
C ALA A 59 3.20 -16.27 -2.56
N THR A 60 3.81 -15.30 -3.24
CA THR A 60 3.24 -13.98 -3.56
C THR A 60 1.96 -14.11 -4.35
N ALA A 61 1.94 -14.92 -5.41
CA ALA A 61 0.77 -15.16 -6.24
C ALA A 61 -0.36 -15.84 -5.45
N GLY A 62 -0.05 -16.84 -4.62
CA GLY A 62 -1.02 -17.50 -3.75
C GLY A 62 -1.64 -16.54 -2.73
N ALA A 63 -0.81 -15.76 -2.03
CA ALA A 63 -1.29 -14.74 -1.10
C ALA A 63 -2.08 -13.63 -1.81
N GLY A 64 -1.67 -13.26 -3.02
CA GLY A 64 -2.35 -12.27 -3.86
C GLY A 64 -3.74 -12.73 -4.32
N LEU A 65 -3.91 -14.00 -4.67
CA LEU A 65 -5.22 -14.58 -5.00
C LEU A 65 -6.16 -14.53 -3.80
N VAL A 66 -5.66 -14.88 -2.61
CA VAL A 66 -6.43 -14.81 -1.36
C VAL A 66 -6.81 -13.36 -1.05
N ALA A 67 -5.85 -12.43 -1.09
CA ALA A 67 -6.12 -11.01 -0.88
C ALA A 67 -7.13 -10.46 -1.89
N ASN A 68 -6.99 -10.83 -3.17
CA ASN A 68 -7.91 -10.42 -4.22
C ASN A 68 -9.34 -10.91 -4.00
N ALA A 69 -9.53 -12.08 -3.39
CA ALA A 69 -10.86 -12.64 -3.09
C ALA A 69 -11.49 -12.04 -1.83
N LEU A 70 -10.67 -11.62 -0.85
CA LEU A 70 -11.15 -11.16 0.46
C LEU A 70 -11.27 -9.65 0.60
N LEU A 71 -10.53 -8.86 -0.19
CA LEU A 71 -10.58 -7.41 -0.12
C LEU A 71 -11.87 -6.86 -0.76
N PRO A 72 -12.59 -5.94 -0.09
CA PRO A 72 -13.67 -5.19 -0.72
C PRO A 72 -13.05 -4.17 -1.68
N TRP A 73 -13.07 -4.48 -2.97
CA TRP A 73 -12.52 -3.59 -4.00
C TRP A 73 -13.49 -2.44 -4.29
N PRO A 74 -13.03 -1.18 -4.26
CA PRO A 74 -13.82 -0.04 -4.70
C PRO A 74 -14.33 -0.20 -6.14
N GLU A 75 -15.47 0.42 -6.43
CA GLU A 75 -16.01 0.50 -7.79
C GLU A 75 -15.03 1.25 -8.72
N GLY A 76 -15.02 0.91 -10.01
CA GLY A 76 -14.11 1.52 -11.01
C GLY A 76 -12.69 0.94 -11.08
N LEU A 77 -12.25 0.13 -10.10
CA LEU A 77 -10.90 -0.47 -10.11
C LEU A 77 -10.81 -1.86 -10.74
N GLY A 78 -11.92 -2.39 -11.27
CA GLY A 78 -12.01 -3.75 -11.79
C GLY A 78 -10.92 -4.08 -12.82
N THR A 79 -10.68 -3.20 -13.79
CA THR A 79 -9.66 -3.40 -14.83
C THR A 79 -8.26 -3.49 -14.24
N TRP A 80 -7.88 -2.54 -13.36
CA TRP A 80 -6.55 -2.50 -12.75
C TRP A 80 -6.31 -3.69 -11.82
N ARG A 81 -7.34 -4.10 -11.08
CA ARG A 81 -7.32 -5.29 -10.23
C ARG A 81 -6.98 -6.54 -11.04
N TRP A 82 -7.72 -6.79 -12.13
CA TRP A 82 -7.51 -7.98 -12.96
C TRP A 82 -6.20 -7.91 -13.74
N LEU A 83 -5.79 -6.72 -14.19
CA LEU A 83 -4.51 -6.52 -14.85
C LEU A 83 -3.34 -6.83 -13.89
N HIS A 84 -3.36 -6.28 -12.68
CA HIS A 84 -2.35 -6.54 -11.65
C HIS A 84 -2.26 -8.04 -11.32
N LEU A 85 -3.40 -8.68 -11.08
CA LEU A 85 -3.44 -10.10 -10.77
C LEU A 85 -2.94 -10.95 -11.95
N GLY A 86 -3.40 -10.65 -13.17
CA GLY A 86 -2.99 -11.35 -14.39
C GLY A 86 -1.50 -11.20 -14.68
N MET A 87 -0.95 -10.00 -14.55
CA MET A 87 0.48 -9.75 -14.69
C MET A 87 1.30 -10.43 -13.59
N GLY A 88 0.81 -10.46 -12.34
CA GLY A 88 1.45 -11.18 -11.24
C GLY A 88 1.50 -12.69 -11.49
N ALA A 89 0.40 -13.28 -11.95
CA ALA A 89 0.33 -14.70 -12.32
C ALA A 89 1.25 -15.01 -13.52
N ALA A 90 1.19 -14.20 -14.58
CA ALA A 90 2.04 -14.36 -15.76
C ALA A 90 3.54 -14.25 -15.42
N GLY A 91 3.91 -13.22 -14.65
CA GLY A 91 5.29 -13.03 -14.18
C GLY A 91 5.79 -14.20 -13.33
N THR A 92 4.93 -14.78 -12.49
CA THR A 92 5.24 -15.98 -11.69
C THR A 92 5.51 -17.18 -12.59
N VAL A 93 4.65 -17.43 -13.58
CA VAL A 93 4.83 -18.53 -14.55
C VAL A 93 6.12 -18.35 -15.35
N LEU A 94 6.42 -17.13 -15.80
CA LEU A 94 7.63 -16.83 -16.55
C LEU A 94 8.91 -16.97 -15.71
N LEU A 95 8.88 -16.58 -14.43
CA LEU A 95 9.98 -16.82 -13.48
C LEU A 95 10.23 -18.33 -13.30
N LEU A 96 9.17 -19.11 -13.07
CA LEU A 96 9.27 -20.57 -12.94
C LEU A 96 9.81 -21.22 -14.21
N ALA A 97 9.35 -20.76 -15.38
CA ALA A 97 9.82 -21.26 -16.67
C ALA A 97 11.32 -20.96 -16.86
N LEU A 98 11.75 -19.72 -16.58
CA LEU A 98 13.17 -19.37 -16.67
C LEU A 98 14.02 -20.18 -15.68
N ALA A 99 13.54 -20.35 -14.44
CA ALA A 99 14.21 -21.16 -13.43
C ALA A 99 14.36 -22.62 -13.87
N ALA A 100 13.31 -23.21 -14.44
CA ALA A 100 13.34 -24.59 -14.96
C ALA A 100 14.30 -24.73 -16.15
N VAL A 101 14.29 -23.77 -17.09
CA VAL A 101 15.23 -23.75 -18.22
C VAL A 101 16.67 -23.64 -17.73
N ARG A 102 16.93 -22.74 -16.76
CA ARG A 102 18.26 -22.56 -16.18
C ARG A 102 18.74 -23.77 -15.40
N LEU A 103 17.88 -24.42 -14.62
CA LEU A 103 18.21 -25.67 -13.94
C LEU A 103 18.60 -26.78 -14.93
N ARG A 104 17.88 -26.91 -16.06
CA ARG A 104 18.24 -27.87 -17.12
C ARG A 104 19.56 -27.51 -17.81
N ALA A 105 19.79 -26.22 -18.06
CA ALA A 105 21.03 -25.73 -18.66
C ALA A 105 22.25 -25.95 -17.75
N LEU A 106 22.10 -25.69 -16.45
CA LEU A 106 23.13 -25.91 -15.43
C LEU A 106 23.54 -27.39 -15.37
N ARG A 107 22.57 -28.33 -15.44
CA ARG A 107 22.86 -29.77 -15.50
C ARG A 107 23.68 -30.18 -16.74
N ARG A 108 23.69 -29.36 -17.78
CA ARG A 108 24.50 -29.54 -19.00
C ARG A 108 25.80 -28.72 -18.98
N GLY A 109 26.14 -28.09 -17.86
CA GLY A 109 27.33 -27.25 -17.72
C GLY A 109 27.24 -25.89 -18.44
N ALA A 110 26.04 -25.41 -18.76
CA ALA A 110 25.87 -24.19 -19.54
C ALA A 110 25.82 -22.92 -18.67
N ILE A 111 26.72 -21.99 -18.99
CA ILE A 111 26.77 -20.63 -18.44
C ILE A 111 25.61 -19.80 -18.98
N ALA A 112 25.05 -18.92 -18.14
CA ALA A 112 24.08 -17.93 -18.59
C ALA A 112 24.64 -17.06 -19.74
N GLY A 113 23.89 -17.04 -20.86
CA GLY A 113 24.25 -16.26 -22.05
C GLY A 113 23.45 -14.96 -22.15
N ARG A 114 23.66 -14.20 -23.23
CA ARG A 114 22.95 -12.94 -23.52
C ARG A 114 21.42 -13.13 -23.56
N GLY A 115 20.94 -14.27 -24.06
CA GLY A 115 19.52 -14.60 -24.06
C GLY A 115 18.94 -14.70 -22.64
N THR A 116 19.65 -15.36 -21.72
CA THR A 116 19.25 -15.42 -20.30
C THR A 116 19.21 -14.03 -19.67
N ALA A 117 20.22 -13.20 -19.92
CA ALA A 117 20.27 -11.83 -19.41
C ALA A 117 19.09 -10.99 -19.94
N ALA A 118 18.77 -11.11 -21.24
CA ALA A 118 17.63 -10.41 -21.84
C ALA A 118 16.29 -10.88 -21.23
N CYS A 119 16.08 -12.19 -21.06
CA CYS A 119 14.88 -12.73 -20.40
C CYS A 119 14.75 -12.22 -18.96
N ALA A 120 15.86 -12.18 -18.20
CA ALA A 120 15.87 -11.67 -16.84
C ALA A 120 15.51 -10.18 -16.76
N LEU A 121 16.03 -9.36 -17.68
CA LEU A 121 15.70 -7.94 -17.75
C LEU A 121 14.21 -7.72 -18.09
N LEU A 122 13.69 -8.44 -19.09
CA LEU A 122 12.28 -8.35 -19.47
C LEU A 122 11.36 -8.76 -18.32
N LEU A 123 11.70 -9.83 -17.60
CA LEU A 123 11.00 -10.24 -16.39
C LEU A 123 11.05 -9.17 -15.29
N ALA A 124 12.21 -8.54 -15.10
CA ALA A 124 12.35 -7.48 -14.12
C ALA A 124 11.46 -6.27 -14.45
N VAL A 125 11.41 -5.85 -15.71
CA VAL A 125 10.52 -4.77 -16.18
C VAL A 125 9.06 -5.12 -15.97
N LEU A 126 8.65 -6.34 -16.37
CA LEU A 126 7.27 -6.81 -16.20
C LEU A 126 6.86 -6.80 -14.72
N LEU A 127 7.67 -7.40 -13.85
CA LEU A 127 7.36 -7.52 -12.42
C LEU A 127 7.45 -6.18 -11.69
N ALA A 128 8.37 -5.29 -12.06
CA ALA A 128 8.40 -3.93 -11.56
C ALA A 128 7.14 -3.16 -11.96
N GLY A 129 6.67 -3.32 -13.21
CA GLY A 129 5.39 -2.78 -13.67
C GLY A 129 4.21 -3.32 -12.86
N THR A 130 4.17 -4.64 -12.61
CA THR A 130 3.16 -5.24 -11.73
C THR A 130 3.20 -4.65 -10.32
N GLY A 131 4.40 -4.50 -9.75
CA GLY A 131 4.62 -3.89 -8.44
C GLY A 131 4.17 -2.43 -8.39
N TRP A 132 4.42 -1.66 -9.45
CA TRP A 132 3.95 -0.29 -9.59
C TRP A 132 2.42 -0.22 -9.67
N ILE A 133 1.75 -1.06 -10.47
CA ILE A 133 0.28 -1.10 -10.49
C ILE A 133 -0.26 -1.45 -9.09
N GLY A 134 0.36 -2.43 -8.42
CA GLY A 134 -0.04 -2.83 -7.08
C GLY A 134 0.14 -1.73 -6.04
N GLY A 135 1.29 -1.07 -6.03
CA GLY A 135 1.64 -0.02 -5.07
C GLY A 135 0.98 1.32 -5.38
N GLU A 136 1.19 1.84 -6.59
CA GLU A 136 0.76 3.19 -6.95
C GLU A 136 -0.73 3.25 -7.27
N VAL A 137 -1.21 2.40 -8.17
CA VAL A 137 -2.60 2.48 -8.66
C VAL A 137 -3.56 1.85 -7.65
N LEU A 138 -3.30 0.61 -7.27
CA LEU A 138 -4.21 -0.18 -6.45
C LEU A 138 -4.10 0.10 -4.96
N VAL A 139 -3.01 0.71 -4.49
CA VAL A 139 -2.79 0.99 -3.06
C VAL A 139 -2.78 2.50 -2.82
N PHE A 140 -1.84 3.28 -3.37
CA PHE A 140 -1.74 4.71 -3.07
C PHE A 140 -2.86 5.57 -3.65
N HIS A 141 -3.18 5.40 -4.94
CA HIS A 141 -4.23 6.19 -5.60
C HIS A 141 -5.61 5.74 -5.18
N SER A 142 -5.92 4.44 -5.18
CA SER A 142 -7.26 3.94 -4.78
C SER A 142 -7.65 4.24 -3.32
N GLY A 143 -6.71 4.68 -2.47
CA GLY A 143 -6.92 4.78 -1.03
C GLY A 143 -6.91 3.43 -0.31
N MET A 144 -6.69 2.29 -1.00
CA MET A 144 -6.50 1.02 -0.31
C MET A 144 -5.19 0.98 0.50
N ALA A 145 -4.24 1.88 0.26
CA ALA A 145 -3.11 2.14 1.16
C ALA A 145 -3.60 2.57 2.52
N VAL A 146 -4.69 3.33 2.57
CA VAL A 146 -5.33 3.71 3.82
C VAL A 146 -5.98 2.47 4.42
N THR A 147 -6.72 1.65 3.67
CA THR A 147 -7.30 0.42 4.24
C THR A 147 -6.25 -0.64 4.65
N ALA A 148 -5.13 -0.74 3.93
CA ALA A 148 -4.05 -1.70 4.18
C ALA A 148 -3.07 -1.20 5.24
N ALA A 149 -2.75 0.10 5.29
CA ALA A 149 -1.98 0.69 6.38
C ALA A 149 -2.84 0.89 7.64
N ALA A 150 -4.19 0.91 7.56
CA ALA A 150 -5.08 0.71 8.70
C ALA A 150 -4.72 -0.59 9.44
N HIS A 151 -4.04 -1.51 8.74
CA HIS A 151 -3.60 -2.82 9.19
C HIS A 151 -2.07 -3.03 9.07
N GLY A 152 -1.27 -1.98 8.79
CA GLY A 152 0.15 -2.09 8.44
C GLY A 152 1.10 -1.27 9.32
N ALA A 153 2.21 -1.89 9.75
CA ALA A 153 3.10 -1.39 10.82
C ALA A 153 4.25 -0.44 10.41
N LEU A 154 4.33 0.03 9.14
CA LEU A 154 5.58 0.57 8.56
C LEU A 154 5.55 2.02 8.03
N ALA A 155 4.55 2.83 8.36
CA ALA A 155 4.57 4.24 7.95
C ALA A 155 5.55 5.08 8.81
N PRO A 156 6.29 6.04 8.21
CA PRO A 156 7.21 6.90 8.96
C PRO A 156 6.45 7.80 9.93
N THR A 157 6.99 7.94 11.15
CA THR A 157 6.45 8.83 12.17
C THR A 157 6.73 10.28 11.77
N LEU A 158 5.70 11.05 11.43
CA LEU A 158 5.88 12.48 11.17
C LEU A 158 5.99 13.22 12.50
N SER A 159 6.91 14.19 12.56
CA SER A 159 7.01 15.06 13.74
C SER A 159 5.71 15.87 13.86
N ARG A 160 5.06 15.81 15.03
CA ARG A 160 3.85 16.61 15.29
C ARG A 160 4.19 18.09 15.16
N ARG A 161 3.55 18.78 14.21
CA ARG A 161 3.58 20.23 14.08
C ARG A 161 2.39 20.81 14.86
N SER A 162 2.61 21.85 15.66
CA SER A 162 1.55 22.51 16.43
C SER A 162 0.86 23.65 15.68
N THR A 163 1.43 24.09 14.56
CA THR A 163 0.83 25.13 13.71
C THR A 163 -0.38 24.59 12.95
N PRO A 164 -1.38 25.41 12.62
CA PRO A 164 -2.42 25.02 11.66
C PRO A 164 -1.81 24.62 10.30
N PRO A 165 -2.52 23.82 9.48
CA PRO A 165 -2.13 23.61 8.09
C PRO A 165 -2.05 24.92 7.31
N GLU A 166 -1.04 25.07 6.45
CA GLU A 166 -0.84 26.26 5.61
C GLU A 166 -1.79 26.25 4.39
N ASP A 167 -1.94 25.08 3.78
CA ASP A 167 -2.76 24.81 2.60
C ASP A 167 -3.33 23.38 2.63
N LEU A 168 -4.03 23.00 1.55
CA LEU A 168 -4.67 21.70 1.44
C LEU A 168 -3.64 20.56 1.35
N ASP A 169 -2.48 20.79 0.74
CA ASP A 169 -1.44 19.76 0.61
C ASP A 169 -0.78 19.47 1.95
N ASP A 170 -0.44 20.50 2.74
CA ASP A 170 0.06 20.35 4.13
C ASP A 170 -1.01 19.70 5.02
N ALA A 171 -2.29 20.05 4.87
CA ALA A 171 -3.38 19.39 5.60
C ALA A 171 -3.44 17.90 5.27
N MET A 172 -3.38 17.53 3.99
CA MET A 172 -3.44 16.14 3.56
C MET A 172 -2.18 15.34 3.94
N GLU A 173 -1.00 15.96 3.91
CA GLU A 173 0.25 15.33 4.39
C GLU A 173 0.16 15.01 5.89
N ARG A 174 -0.28 15.98 6.70
CA ARG A 174 -0.45 15.80 8.15
C ARG A 174 -1.51 14.76 8.48
N LEU A 175 -2.66 14.82 7.80
CA LEU A 175 -3.72 13.84 7.97
C LEU A 175 -3.23 12.42 7.66
N ARG A 176 -2.50 12.26 6.55
CA ARG A 176 -1.89 10.99 6.14
C ARG A 176 -0.92 10.48 7.21
N GLY A 177 -0.03 11.33 7.71
CA GLY A 177 0.94 10.96 8.74
C GLY A 177 0.29 10.58 10.07
N ALA A 178 -0.65 11.38 10.56
CA ALA A 178 -1.35 11.10 11.80
C ALA A 178 -2.18 9.81 11.72
N TRP A 179 -2.91 9.63 10.63
CA TRP A 179 -3.68 8.41 10.40
C TRP A 179 -2.78 7.17 10.28
N ALA A 180 -1.63 7.29 9.61
CA ALA A 180 -0.60 6.24 9.54
C ALA A 180 -0.05 5.88 10.93
N ASP A 181 0.26 6.88 11.77
CA ASP A 181 0.78 6.66 13.13
C ASP A 181 -0.24 5.96 14.02
N ALA A 182 -1.52 6.37 13.96
CA ALA A 182 -2.60 5.73 14.69
C ALA A 182 -2.74 4.26 14.27
N SER A 183 -2.74 4.00 12.96
CA SER A 183 -2.92 2.67 12.41
C SER A 183 -1.72 1.74 12.69
N ALA A 184 -0.49 2.25 12.60
CA ALA A 184 0.71 1.49 12.94
C ALA A 184 0.77 1.17 14.44
N ALA A 185 0.39 2.11 15.31
CA ALA A 185 0.28 1.85 16.75
C ALA A 185 -0.80 0.80 17.06
N TYR A 186 -1.96 0.89 16.42
CA TYR A 186 -3.02 -0.11 16.49
C TYR A 186 -2.55 -1.49 16.00
N GLY A 187 -1.90 -1.55 14.84
CA GLY A 187 -1.38 -2.79 14.25
C GLY A 187 -0.33 -3.47 15.14
N ARG A 188 0.58 -2.70 15.75
CA ARG A 188 1.51 -3.24 16.77
C ARG A 188 0.77 -3.83 17.97
N MET A 189 -0.22 -3.12 18.49
CA MET A 189 -1.03 -3.63 19.62
C MET A 189 -1.81 -4.90 19.28
N LEU A 190 -2.21 -5.08 18.02
CA LEU A 190 -2.85 -6.31 17.54
C LEU A 190 -1.89 -7.52 17.58
N VAL A 191 -0.61 -7.30 17.30
CA VAL A 191 0.41 -8.37 17.24
C VAL A 191 1.05 -8.64 18.61
N GLU A 192 1.44 -7.59 19.32
CA GLU A 192 2.27 -7.66 20.54
C GLU A 192 1.46 -7.56 21.85
N ARG A 193 0.15 -7.31 21.75
CA ARG A 193 -0.84 -6.97 22.80
C ARG A 193 -0.97 -5.46 23.05
N PRO A 194 -2.17 -4.97 23.44
CA PRO A 194 -2.37 -3.56 23.78
C PRO A 194 -1.52 -3.10 24.98
N THR A 195 -0.93 -1.91 24.86
CA THR A 195 -0.11 -1.30 25.93
C THR A 195 -0.52 0.16 26.12
N ALA A 196 -0.28 0.72 27.31
CA ALA A 196 -0.55 2.14 27.58
C ALA A 196 0.18 3.06 26.57
N GLY A 197 1.43 2.73 26.20
CA GLY A 197 2.19 3.46 25.19
C GLY A 197 1.64 3.31 23.77
N GLY A 198 0.99 2.19 23.45
CA GLY A 198 0.25 2.02 22.19
C GLY A 198 -0.99 2.90 22.14
N TYR A 199 -1.80 2.88 23.20
CA TYR A 199 -2.99 3.73 23.35
C TYR A 199 -2.65 5.22 23.32
N ALA A 200 -1.61 5.66 24.04
CA ALA A 200 -1.18 7.07 24.03
C ALA A 200 -0.75 7.55 22.64
N ARG A 201 -0.12 6.68 21.84
CA ARG A 201 0.23 6.97 20.44
C ARG A 201 -1.01 7.13 19.58
N VAL A 202 -1.98 6.22 19.67
CA VAL A 202 -3.26 6.33 18.95
C VAL A 202 -4.00 7.61 19.35
N ALA A 203 -4.10 7.90 20.66
CA ALA A 203 -4.80 9.09 21.16
C ALA A 203 -4.21 10.38 20.60
N GLY A 204 -2.89 10.57 20.70
CA GLY A 204 -2.29 11.81 20.22
C GLY A 204 -2.24 11.93 18.69
N ALA A 205 -2.27 10.80 17.96
CA ALA A 205 -2.46 10.82 16.51
C ALA A 205 -3.90 11.20 16.14
N ALA A 206 -4.89 10.64 16.83
CA ALA A 206 -6.30 11.02 16.68
C ALA A 206 -6.55 12.51 17.00
N GLY A 207 -5.87 13.05 18.01
CA GLY A 207 -5.92 14.49 18.29
C GLY A 207 -5.37 15.38 17.17
N GLU A 208 -4.37 14.91 16.40
CA GLU A 208 -3.89 15.60 15.18
C GLU A 208 -4.91 15.49 14.05
N ILE A 209 -5.49 14.31 13.82
CA ILE A 209 -6.59 14.13 12.84
C ILE A 209 -7.73 15.09 13.15
N ALA A 210 -8.15 15.20 14.42
CA ALA A 210 -9.22 16.10 14.83
C ALA A 210 -8.86 17.59 14.62
N ARG A 211 -7.58 17.98 14.82
CA ARG A 211 -7.11 19.35 14.52
C ARG A 211 -7.20 19.66 13.03
N VAL A 212 -6.66 18.77 12.19
CA VAL A 212 -6.68 18.95 10.73
C VAL A 212 -8.11 18.92 10.20
N ALA A 213 -8.97 18.05 10.72
CA ALA A 213 -10.39 17.97 10.35
C ALA A 213 -11.13 19.29 10.63
N ARG A 214 -10.93 19.93 11.80
CA ARG A 214 -11.50 21.26 12.08
C ARG A 214 -11.00 22.34 11.13
N TRP A 215 -9.74 22.27 10.74
CA TRP A 215 -9.20 23.18 9.73
C TRP A 215 -9.84 22.93 8.36
N LEU A 216 -10.01 21.67 7.96
CA LEU A 216 -10.69 21.30 6.71
C LEU A 216 -12.17 21.70 6.70
N GLU A 217 -12.85 21.61 7.84
CA GLU A 217 -14.23 22.07 7.98
C GLU A 217 -14.32 23.60 7.77
N ALA A 218 -13.40 24.37 8.35
CA ALA A 218 -13.39 25.82 8.24
C ALA A 218 -12.87 26.36 6.89
N GLU A 219 -11.79 25.78 6.38
CA GLU A 219 -11.04 26.30 5.22
C GLU A 219 -11.17 25.42 3.97
N GLY A 220 -11.48 24.13 4.13
CA GLY A 220 -11.52 23.15 3.04
C GLY A 220 -12.44 23.55 1.89
N PRO A 221 -13.69 23.96 2.12
CA PRO A 221 -14.60 24.40 1.05
C PRO A 221 -13.98 25.50 0.17
N ARG A 222 -13.38 26.52 0.79
CA ARG A 222 -12.70 27.63 0.10
C ARG A 222 -11.48 27.15 -0.67
N ARG A 223 -10.63 26.34 -0.04
CA ARG A 223 -9.38 25.82 -0.64
C ARG A 223 -9.63 24.87 -1.81
N VAL A 224 -10.66 24.04 -1.71
CA VAL A 224 -11.08 23.14 -2.81
C VAL A 224 -11.60 23.95 -3.98
N ALA A 225 -12.40 24.99 -3.74
CA ALA A 225 -12.85 25.89 -4.81
C ALA A 225 -11.67 26.63 -5.49
N GLU A 226 -10.69 27.11 -4.71
CA GLU A 226 -9.46 27.71 -5.24
C GLU A 226 -8.66 26.74 -6.12
N HIS A 227 -8.57 25.47 -5.72
CA HIS A 227 -7.76 24.46 -6.42
C HIS A 227 -8.46 23.86 -7.64
N ALA A 228 -9.78 23.67 -7.60
CA ALA A 228 -10.56 23.06 -8.67
C ALA A 228 -11.04 24.08 -9.73
N GLY A 229 -10.87 25.38 -9.51
CA GLY A 229 -11.32 26.44 -10.42
C GLY A 229 -12.85 26.48 -10.57
N GLU A 230 -13.34 26.90 -11.74
CA GLU A 230 -14.79 27.00 -12.05
C GLU A 230 -15.54 25.66 -11.97
N HIS A 231 -14.84 24.54 -11.82
CA HIS A 231 -15.41 23.19 -11.85
C HIS A 231 -15.81 22.63 -10.48
N ALA A 232 -15.41 23.26 -9.37
CA ALA A 232 -15.96 22.90 -8.06
C ALA A 232 -17.34 23.54 -7.87
N GLY A 233 -18.38 22.78 -8.22
CA GLY A 233 -19.74 23.16 -7.88
C GLY A 233 -19.94 23.31 -6.36
N PRO A 234 -20.92 24.11 -5.91
CA PRO A 234 -21.21 24.32 -4.47
C PRO A 234 -21.50 23.02 -3.71
N GLU A 235 -21.92 21.96 -4.41
CA GLU A 235 -22.14 20.63 -3.84
C GLU A 235 -20.85 19.96 -3.35
N VAL A 236 -19.72 20.14 -4.03
CA VAL A 236 -18.42 19.58 -3.62
C VAL A 236 -17.94 20.25 -2.34
N ALA A 237 -18.07 21.58 -2.26
CA ALA A 237 -17.73 22.38 -1.09
C ALA A 237 -18.53 21.92 0.16
N ALA A 238 -19.86 21.79 0.03
CA ALA A 238 -20.72 21.31 1.12
C ALA A 238 -20.38 19.86 1.52
N THR A 239 -20.03 19.01 0.55
CA THR A 239 -19.64 17.62 0.82
C THR A 239 -18.31 17.55 1.57
N VAL A 240 -17.33 18.38 1.21
CA VAL A 240 -16.04 18.47 1.93
C VAL A 240 -16.26 18.93 3.38
N GLU A 241 -17.10 19.96 3.61
CA GLU A 241 -17.44 20.43 4.95
C GLU A 241 -18.07 19.32 5.79
N GLN A 242 -19.09 18.64 5.25
CA GLN A 242 -19.78 17.55 5.94
C GLN A 242 -18.82 16.39 6.29
N LEU A 243 -17.99 15.97 5.34
CA LEU A 243 -17.07 14.85 5.54
C LEU A 243 -15.90 15.22 6.46
N ALA A 244 -15.46 16.48 6.47
CA ALA A 244 -14.51 16.99 7.45
C ALA A 244 -15.10 16.98 8.87
N GLY A 245 -16.37 17.36 9.04
CA GLY A 245 -17.10 17.23 10.31
C GLY A 245 -17.14 15.79 10.81
N LEU A 246 -17.55 14.84 9.96
CA LEU A 246 -17.58 13.41 10.29
C LEU A 246 -16.20 12.85 10.64
N LEU A 247 -15.16 13.28 9.92
CA LEU A 247 -13.77 12.94 10.21
C LEU A 247 -13.35 13.46 11.60
N GLY A 248 -13.71 14.70 11.93
CA GLY A 248 -13.45 15.32 13.23
C GLY A 248 -14.13 14.58 14.38
N GLU A 249 -15.41 14.25 14.23
CA GLU A 249 -16.17 13.47 15.22
C GLU A 249 -15.56 12.07 15.43
N GLY A 250 -15.25 11.36 14.34
CA GLY A 250 -14.61 10.05 14.39
C GLY A 250 -13.25 10.10 15.09
N ALA A 251 -12.47 11.16 14.85
CA ALA A 251 -11.17 11.37 15.47
C ALA A 251 -11.28 11.65 16.98
N VAL A 252 -12.24 12.46 17.41
CA VAL A 252 -12.51 12.70 18.84
C VAL A 252 -12.93 11.40 19.55
N GLN A 253 -13.78 10.59 18.90
CA GLN A 253 -14.17 9.30 19.44
C GLN A 253 -12.99 8.33 19.53
N LEU A 254 -12.11 8.32 18.53
CA LEU A 254 -10.89 7.51 18.52
C LEU A 254 -9.94 7.92 19.65
N GLU A 255 -9.75 9.23 19.86
CA GLU A 255 -8.93 9.77 20.95
C GLU A 255 -9.49 9.38 22.32
N ALA A 256 -10.80 9.53 22.52
CA ALA A 256 -11.47 9.16 23.77
C ALA A 256 -11.40 7.62 24.02
N ALA A 257 -11.59 6.81 22.97
CA ALA A 257 -11.48 5.35 23.07
C ALA A 257 -10.05 4.91 23.43
N ALA A 258 -9.05 5.54 22.83
CA ALA A 258 -7.65 5.25 23.07
C ALA A 258 -7.22 5.70 24.49
N THR A 259 -7.60 6.91 24.91
CA THR A 259 -7.35 7.41 26.27
C THR A 259 -7.96 6.50 27.34
N ALA A 260 -9.16 5.95 27.07
CA ALA A 260 -9.83 5.00 27.96
C ALA A 260 -9.27 3.56 27.89
N GLY A 261 -8.28 3.27 27.04
CA GLY A 261 -7.73 1.93 26.86
C GLY A 261 -8.73 0.89 26.31
N ARG A 262 -9.78 1.33 25.60
CA ARG A 262 -10.87 0.45 25.15
C ARG A 262 -10.59 -0.09 23.75
N TRP A 263 -9.92 -1.24 23.66
CA TRP A 263 -9.52 -1.88 22.39
C TRP A 263 -10.62 -1.92 21.33
N SER A 264 -11.78 -2.51 21.63
CA SER A 264 -12.86 -2.66 20.65
C SER A 264 -13.45 -1.32 20.21
N ALA A 265 -13.39 -0.29 21.06
CA ALA A 265 -13.82 1.06 20.69
C ALA A 265 -12.79 1.72 19.76
N VAL A 266 -11.49 1.54 20.02
CA VAL A 266 -10.41 1.99 19.14
C VAL A 266 -10.57 1.38 17.74
N THR A 267 -10.80 0.07 17.63
CA THR A 267 -11.02 -0.60 16.34
C THR A 267 -12.17 0.01 15.56
N ARG A 268 -13.33 0.24 16.21
CA ARG A 268 -14.51 0.81 15.54
C ARG A 268 -14.28 2.26 15.11
N SER A 269 -13.75 3.10 15.99
CA SER A 269 -13.51 4.52 15.70
C SER A 269 -12.42 4.70 14.64
N LEU A 270 -11.38 3.86 14.62
CA LEU A 270 -10.36 3.89 13.57
C LEU A 270 -10.96 3.51 12.20
N GLY A 271 -11.88 2.54 12.18
CA GLY A 271 -12.67 2.20 10.99
C GLY A 271 -13.51 3.39 10.51
N ALA A 272 -14.23 4.05 11.40
CA ALA A 272 -15.05 5.23 11.06
C ALA A 272 -14.23 6.39 10.47
N VAL A 273 -13.08 6.71 11.08
CA VAL A 273 -12.12 7.71 10.54
C VAL A 273 -11.68 7.32 9.13
N THR A 274 -11.34 6.04 8.92
CA THR A 274 -10.90 5.54 7.61
C THR A 274 -12.01 5.65 6.55
N SER A 275 -13.25 5.31 6.92
CA SER A 275 -14.42 5.46 6.04
C SER A 275 -14.70 6.92 5.68
N ALA A 276 -14.57 7.86 6.62
CA ALA A 276 -14.73 9.29 6.34
C ALA A 276 -13.67 9.81 5.35
N CYS A 277 -12.40 9.40 5.52
CA CYS A 277 -11.34 9.72 4.56
C CYS A 277 -11.65 9.16 3.15
N ALA A 278 -12.11 7.91 3.06
CA ALA A 278 -12.46 7.29 1.78
C ALA A 278 -13.61 8.01 1.08
N GLY A 279 -14.69 8.32 1.82
CA GLY A 279 -15.83 9.07 1.28
C GLY A 279 -15.45 10.46 0.79
N CYS A 280 -14.57 11.16 1.52
CA CYS A 280 -14.07 12.48 1.10
C CYS A 280 -13.29 12.39 -0.21
N HIS A 281 -12.40 11.40 -0.35
CA HIS A 281 -11.69 11.20 -1.60
C HIS A 281 -12.62 10.82 -2.77
N GLU A 282 -13.60 9.96 -2.53
CA GLU A 282 -14.61 9.61 -3.54
C GLU A 282 -15.34 10.85 -4.07
N ALA A 283 -15.79 11.72 -3.16
CA ALA A 283 -16.56 12.91 -3.51
C ALA A 283 -15.74 14.08 -4.06
N ALA A 284 -14.51 14.30 -3.59
CA ALA A 284 -13.74 15.49 -3.91
C ALA A 284 -12.60 15.23 -4.90
N ARG A 285 -12.04 14.01 -4.92
CA ARG A 285 -10.88 13.67 -5.75
C ARG A 285 -11.25 12.90 -7.02
N TRP A 286 -12.19 11.96 -6.93
CA TRP A 286 -12.48 11.02 -8.02
C TRP A 286 -13.65 11.44 -8.90
N SER A 287 -14.74 11.94 -8.30
CA SER A 287 -15.91 12.42 -9.05
C SER A 287 -15.71 13.80 -9.69
N GLY A 288 -14.90 14.68 -9.07
CA GLY A 288 -14.66 16.04 -9.56
C GLY A 288 -13.72 16.16 -10.76
N VAL A 289 -12.88 15.15 -11.03
CA VAL A 289 -11.83 15.21 -12.08
C VAL A 289 -12.19 14.41 -13.34
N HIS A 290 -13.19 13.52 -13.28
CA HIS A 290 -13.52 12.58 -14.37
C HIS A 290 -14.91 12.78 -14.99
N ALA A 291 -15.63 13.84 -14.64
CA ALA A 291 -16.94 14.16 -15.25
C ALA A 291 -16.85 14.89 -16.61
N HIS A 292 -15.65 15.04 -17.19
CA HIS A 292 -15.41 15.68 -18.48
C HIS A 292 -14.49 14.83 -19.37
#